data_AF-A0A962ELD7-F1
#
_entry.id   AF-A0A962ELD7-F1
#
_cell.length_a   1.000
_cell.length_b   1.000
_cell.length_c   1.000
_cell.angle_alpha   90.00
_cell.angle_beta   90.00
_cell.angle_gamma   90.00
#
_symmetry.space_group_name_H-M   'P 1'
#
loop_
_entity.id
_entity.type
_entity.pdbx_description
1 polymer ?
#
loop_
_entity_poly.entity_id
_entity_poly.type
_entity_poly.pdbx_seq_one_letter_code
_entity_poly.pdbx_strand_id
1 'polypeptide(L)'
;GALSDAIVYGLKLRCSDNASYRNTLEPMLDAGTRLLVQSVGGLEPLQAGLYGASEMVMDGFMELHQAGILKRRVYDYLPLQNLHNRRQIGNVLRADDIDMLVESGVYPRPLTEDAVQTLIGFGLLPAGSVMADRDHLRLPDGTLVDALLPEGAARDAVAAAIDGVRLANGRYLHGAFFLGSHALYDWIRGLKGEDFEGFCMTRVSHINELYGGQEALQLAQRHEARFFNTCMMHTVLGAAVSDALENGQVVSGVGGQYNFVAMAHAVPTGRSVLMLRATRESGGEVQSNILWNYGYTTIPRHLRDLVVTEYGVADLRGQSDEECIKRMIGIADARFQDELAARARSAGKLDTAWSIPERYRRNTPEHIVQALSAAKAKGLFPLFPFGADFDATEEKLVKALRWLKSNTQQTLSRLGTILSALGASPSSAEQTCLARMGFDQPRNLHERLYARLITLALRRSAE
;
A
#
# COMPACT_ATOMS: atom_id res chain seq x y z
N GLY A 1 3.56 -1.66 -9.56
CA GLY A 1 4.96 -1.92 -9.16
C GLY A 1 4.92 -3.05 -8.14
N ALA A 2 5.75 -4.09 -8.27
CA ALA A 2 5.44 -5.42 -7.71
C ALA A 2 5.04 -5.46 -6.22
N LEU A 3 5.65 -4.64 -5.34
CA LEU A 3 5.27 -4.58 -3.92
C LEU A 3 3.89 -3.94 -3.71
N SER A 4 3.59 -2.84 -4.42
CA SER A 4 2.26 -2.23 -4.40
C SER A 4 1.20 -3.19 -4.95
N ASP A 5 1.53 -3.87 -6.06
CA ASP A 5 0.60 -4.81 -6.70
C ASP A 5 0.28 -5.99 -5.77
N ALA A 6 1.27 -6.46 -5.00
CA ALA A 6 1.08 -7.49 -3.99
C ALA A 6 0.15 -7.05 -2.84
N ILE A 7 0.27 -5.81 -2.36
CA ILE A 7 -0.63 -5.26 -1.33
C ILE A 7 -2.06 -5.19 -1.87
N VAL A 8 -2.25 -4.62 -3.05
CA VAL A 8 -3.57 -4.46 -3.66
C VAL A 8 -4.21 -5.82 -3.91
N TYR A 9 -3.45 -6.79 -4.45
CA TYR A 9 -3.95 -8.14 -4.70
C TYR A 9 -4.31 -8.84 -3.39
N GLY A 10 -3.46 -8.73 -2.37
CA GLY A 10 -3.72 -9.29 -1.05
C GLY A 10 -4.98 -8.71 -0.41
N LEU A 11 -5.21 -7.40 -0.52
CA LEU A 11 -6.42 -6.73 -0.04
C LEU A 11 -7.68 -7.17 -0.82
N LYS A 12 -7.58 -7.28 -2.14
CA LYS A 12 -8.67 -7.81 -2.99
C LYS A 12 -9.00 -9.25 -2.59
N LEU A 13 -8.00 -10.10 -2.42
CA LEU A 13 -8.21 -11.49 -1.98
C LEU A 13 -8.84 -11.53 -0.58
N ARG A 14 -8.33 -10.74 0.38
CA ARG A 14 -8.88 -10.63 1.74
C ARG A 14 -10.37 -10.26 1.74
N CYS A 15 -10.82 -9.41 0.82
CA CYS A 15 -12.20 -8.93 0.79
C CYS A 15 -13.14 -9.76 -0.09
N SER A 16 -12.64 -10.36 -1.18
CA SER A 16 -13.46 -11.13 -2.14
C SER A 16 -13.49 -12.64 -1.86
N ASP A 17 -12.39 -13.21 -1.36
CA ASP A 17 -12.27 -14.62 -0.97
C ASP A 17 -11.40 -14.73 0.30
N ASN A 18 -12.01 -14.33 1.42
CA ASN A 18 -11.33 -14.31 2.72
C ASN A 18 -10.89 -15.72 3.16
N ALA A 19 -11.62 -16.75 2.77
CA ALA A 19 -11.27 -18.13 3.09
C ALA A 19 -9.94 -18.52 2.45
N SER A 20 -9.76 -18.27 1.15
CA SER A 20 -8.47 -18.52 0.47
C SER A 20 -7.34 -17.65 1.02
N TYR A 21 -7.63 -16.37 1.32
CA TYR A 21 -6.67 -15.47 1.97
C TYR A 21 -6.14 -16.05 3.29
N ARG A 22 -7.04 -16.45 4.19
CA ARG A 22 -6.69 -17.01 5.50
C ARG A 22 -6.00 -18.36 5.40
N ASN A 23 -6.53 -19.26 4.57
CA ASN A 23 -5.94 -20.59 4.36
C ASN A 23 -4.49 -20.49 3.81
N THR A 24 -4.18 -19.44 3.06
CA THR A 24 -2.81 -19.19 2.60
C THR A 24 -1.94 -18.58 3.69
N LEU A 25 -2.45 -17.58 4.42
CA LEU A 25 -1.65 -16.80 5.36
C LEU A 25 -1.42 -17.52 6.69
N GLU A 26 -2.46 -18.13 7.28
CA GLU A 26 -2.41 -18.68 8.63
C GLU A 26 -1.29 -19.72 8.88
N PRO A 27 -0.96 -20.63 7.95
CA PRO A 27 0.16 -21.55 8.10
C PRO A 27 1.52 -20.86 8.20
N MET A 28 1.63 -19.64 7.66
CA MET A 28 2.87 -18.86 7.65
C MET A 28 3.03 -17.99 8.92
N LEU A 29 1.97 -17.84 9.72
CA LEU A 29 2.01 -17.00 10.93
C LEU A 29 2.59 -17.76 12.11
N ASP A 30 3.40 -17.08 12.92
CA ASP A 30 3.81 -17.51 14.26
C ASP A 30 2.97 -16.84 15.35
N ALA A 31 3.24 -17.16 16.62
CA ALA A 31 2.55 -16.54 17.75
C ALA A 31 2.72 -15.01 17.78
N GLY A 32 3.93 -14.50 17.54
CA GLY A 32 4.21 -13.07 17.55
C GLY A 32 3.45 -12.32 16.45
N THR A 33 3.48 -12.82 15.21
CA THR A 33 2.74 -12.20 14.11
C THR A 33 1.23 -12.33 14.29
N ARG A 34 0.71 -13.43 14.87
CA ARG A 34 -0.72 -13.54 15.18
C ARG A 34 -1.17 -12.44 16.15
N LEU A 35 -0.40 -12.17 17.20
CA LEU A 35 -0.68 -11.07 18.14
C LEU A 35 -0.63 -9.71 17.45
N LEU A 36 0.36 -9.48 16.58
CA LEU A 36 0.45 -8.25 15.80
C LEU A 36 -0.75 -8.06 14.87
N VAL A 37 -1.16 -9.11 14.16
CA VAL A 37 -2.34 -9.08 13.29
C VAL A 37 -3.58 -8.71 14.10
N GLN A 38 -3.78 -9.35 15.26
CA GLN A 38 -4.92 -9.06 16.14
C GLN A 38 -4.93 -7.62 16.65
N SER A 39 -3.76 -7.04 16.97
CA SER A 39 -3.68 -5.68 17.54
C SER A 39 -3.75 -4.56 16.49
N VAL A 40 -3.39 -4.83 15.24
CA VAL A 40 -3.23 -3.77 14.22
C VAL A 40 -4.34 -3.76 13.16
N GLY A 41 -4.97 -4.89 12.82
CA GLY A 41 -6.00 -4.83 11.76
C GLY A 41 -6.79 -6.11 11.45
N GLY A 42 -6.50 -7.21 12.15
CA GLY A 42 -7.18 -8.49 11.98
C GLY A 42 -7.05 -9.10 10.59
N LEU A 43 -7.86 -10.13 10.36
CA LEU A 43 -7.92 -10.88 9.09
C LEU A 43 -9.26 -10.75 8.36
N GLU A 44 -10.26 -10.14 8.99
CA GLU A 44 -11.62 -10.02 8.45
C GLU A 44 -11.69 -9.06 7.25
N PRO A 45 -12.66 -9.21 6.34
CA PRO A 45 -12.90 -8.25 5.26
C PRO A 45 -13.04 -6.81 5.79
N LEU A 46 -12.56 -5.84 5.01
CA LEU A 46 -12.62 -4.41 5.36
C LEU A 46 -14.02 -3.86 5.09
N GLN A 47 -14.98 -4.14 5.98
CA GLN A 47 -16.39 -3.78 5.81
C GLN A 47 -16.59 -2.27 5.56
N ALA A 48 -15.95 -1.43 6.38
CA ALA A 48 -16.01 0.04 6.23
C ALA A 48 -15.26 0.55 4.99
N GLY A 49 -14.39 -0.27 4.40
CA GLY A 49 -13.47 0.12 3.33
C GLY A 49 -12.31 0.98 3.82
N LEU A 50 -11.52 1.45 2.85
CA LEU A 50 -10.35 2.30 3.02
C LEU A 50 -10.60 3.69 2.45
N TYR A 51 -9.90 4.65 3.05
CA TYR A 51 -9.67 5.99 2.53
C TYR A 51 -8.19 6.05 2.10
N GLY A 52 -7.93 6.57 0.91
CA GLY A 52 -6.58 6.73 0.38
C GLY A 52 -6.11 8.18 0.47
N ALA A 53 -4.86 8.37 0.88
CA ALA A 53 -4.15 9.64 0.74
C ALA A 53 -2.75 9.32 0.19
N SER A 54 -2.42 9.82 -1.01
CA SER A 54 -1.17 9.48 -1.66
C SER A 54 -0.59 10.65 -2.45
N GLU A 55 0.74 10.77 -2.48
CA GLU A 55 1.41 11.70 -3.38
C GLU A 55 1.11 11.33 -4.83
N MET A 56 1.28 10.04 -5.15
CA MET A 56 1.14 9.48 -6.49
C MET A 56 0.00 8.47 -6.51
N VAL A 57 -1.13 8.85 -7.09
CA VAL A 57 -2.22 7.92 -7.38
C VAL A 57 -1.81 7.07 -8.59
N MET A 58 -1.82 5.75 -8.38
CA MET A 58 -1.46 4.73 -9.36
C MET A 58 -2.60 3.73 -9.56
N ASP A 59 -2.47 2.84 -10.55
CA ASP A 59 -3.44 1.81 -10.95
C ASP A 59 -4.01 1.01 -9.76
N GLY A 60 -3.19 0.75 -8.73
CA GLY A 60 -3.62 0.06 -7.52
C GLY A 60 -4.82 0.70 -6.82
N PHE A 61 -4.96 2.04 -6.84
CA PHE A 61 -6.12 2.72 -6.24
C PHE A 61 -7.39 2.52 -7.06
N MET A 62 -7.28 2.53 -8.40
CA MET A 62 -8.39 2.17 -9.30
C MET A 62 -8.85 0.74 -8.99
N GLU A 63 -7.92 -0.21 -8.90
CA GLU A 63 -8.20 -1.62 -8.61
C GLU A 63 -8.89 -1.80 -7.24
N LEU A 64 -8.45 -1.08 -6.20
CA LEU A 64 -9.10 -1.11 -4.89
C LEU A 64 -10.51 -0.49 -4.91
N HIS A 65 -10.71 0.56 -5.71
CA HIS A 65 -12.00 1.22 -5.85
C HIS A 65 -13.00 0.31 -6.58
N GLN A 66 -12.60 -0.26 -7.73
CA GLN A 66 -13.41 -1.22 -8.49
C GLN A 66 -13.75 -2.48 -7.68
N ALA A 67 -12.88 -2.88 -6.76
CA ALA A 67 -13.14 -3.98 -5.83
C ALA A 67 -14.04 -3.61 -4.64
N GLY A 68 -14.53 -2.38 -4.54
CA GLY A 68 -15.37 -1.90 -3.43
C GLY A 68 -14.63 -1.82 -2.09
N ILE A 69 -13.29 -1.68 -2.13
CA ILE A 69 -12.43 -1.54 -0.95
C ILE A 69 -12.15 -0.05 -0.68
N LEU A 70 -11.78 0.72 -1.70
CA LEU A 70 -11.52 2.15 -1.57
C LEU A 70 -12.85 2.94 -1.65
N LYS A 71 -13.57 2.97 -0.53
CA LYS A 71 -14.93 3.53 -0.41
C LYS A 71 -15.21 4.30 0.88
N ARG A 72 -14.30 4.28 1.86
CA ARG A 72 -14.51 4.99 3.13
C ARG A 72 -14.38 6.48 2.85
N ARG A 73 -15.45 7.24 3.12
CA ARG A 73 -15.49 8.68 2.90
C ARG A 73 -14.87 9.41 4.10
N VAL A 74 -14.14 10.47 3.82
CA VAL A 74 -13.70 11.46 4.80
C VAL A 74 -14.27 12.83 4.43
N TYR A 75 -14.63 13.61 5.44
CA TYR A 75 -15.28 14.90 5.29
C TYR A 75 -14.39 15.99 5.84
N ASP A 76 -14.30 17.12 5.15
CA ASP A 76 -13.51 18.29 5.58
C ASP A 76 -14.25 19.15 6.61
N TYR A 77 -14.92 18.48 7.56
CA TYR A 77 -15.62 19.13 8.66
C TYR A 77 -15.49 18.29 9.93
N LEU A 78 -14.74 18.82 10.91
CA LEU A 78 -14.26 18.04 12.06
C LEU A 78 -15.38 17.44 12.93
N PRO A 79 -16.43 18.19 13.35
CA PRO A 79 -17.53 17.62 14.12
C PRO A 79 -18.21 16.46 13.38
N LEU A 80 -18.47 16.63 12.08
CA LEU A 80 -19.07 15.60 11.22
C LEU A 80 -18.16 14.36 11.09
N GLN A 81 -16.87 14.58 10.81
CA GLN A 81 -15.88 13.51 10.69
C GLN A 81 -15.78 12.69 11.98
N ASN A 82 -15.87 13.33 13.15
CA ASN A 82 -15.83 12.66 14.45
C ASN A 82 -17.03 11.75 14.67
N LEU A 83 -18.25 12.20 14.34
CA LEU A 83 -19.45 11.35 14.41
C LEU A 83 -19.36 10.16 13.44
N HIS A 84 -18.88 10.42 12.23
CA HIS A 84 -18.72 9.37 11.21
C HIS A 84 -17.72 8.30 11.65
N ASN A 85 -16.58 8.70 12.23
CA ASN A 85 -15.59 7.76 12.80
C ASN A 85 -16.17 6.88 13.91
N ARG A 86 -17.04 7.45 14.77
CA ARG A 86 -17.71 6.73 15.85
C ARG A 86 -18.90 5.89 15.37
N ARG A 87 -19.21 5.92 14.07
CA ARG A 87 -20.38 5.25 13.46
C ARG A 87 -21.71 5.65 14.10
N GLN A 88 -21.79 6.88 14.61
CA GLN A 88 -23.01 7.42 15.21
C GLN A 88 -23.99 7.89 14.13
N ILE A 89 -23.48 8.19 12.93
CA ILE A 89 -24.27 8.54 11.75
C ILE A 89 -23.79 7.72 10.53
N GLY A 90 -24.69 7.50 9.58
CA GLY A 90 -24.39 6.88 8.29
C GLY A 90 -23.96 7.89 7.22
N ASN A 91 -23.80 7.40 5.98
CA ASN A 91 -23.67 8.28 4.79
C ASN A 91 -25.02 8.80 4.31
N VAL A 92 -26.12 8.15 4.70
CA VAL A 92 -27.49 8.61 4.48
C VAL A 92 -28.02 8.98 5.86
N LEU A 93 -28.42 10.24 6.00
CA LEU A 93 -28.94 10.82 7.24
C LEU A 93 -30.35 10.30 7.50
N ARG A 94 -30.68 10.18 8.78
CA ARG A 94 -32.01 9.86 9.28
C ARG A 94 -32.53 11.05 10.07
N ALA A 95 -33.85 11.23 10.12
CA ALA A 95 -34.47 12.25 10.97
C ALA A 95 -33.92 12.24 12.41
N ASP A 96 -33.81 11.04 13.01
CA ASP A 96 -33.31 10.82 14.38
C ASP A 96 -31.82 11.20 14.58
N ASP A 97 -31.06 11.47 13.51
CA ASP A 97 -29.66 11.90 13.64
C ASP A 97 -29.57 13.37 14.10
N ILE A 98 -30.64 14.18 14.00
CA ILE A 98 -30.61 15.64 14.26
C ILE A 98 -30.08 15.99 15.65
N ASP A 99 -30.52 15.27 16.68
CA ASP A 99 -30.15 15.58 18.06
C ASP A 99 -28.65 15.36 18.27
N MET A 100 -28.13 14.22 17.78
CA MET A 100 -26.70 13.92 17.82
C MET A 100 -25.89 14.96 17.04
N LEU A 101 -26.36 15.40 15.88
CA LEU A 101 -25.67 16.41 15.08
C LEU A 101 -25.63 17.77 15.80
N VAL A 102 -26.71 18.19 16.44
CA VAL A 102 -26.77 19.46 17.21
C VAL A 102 -25.91 19.36 18.49
N GLU A 103 -26.03 18.28 19.25
CA GLU A 103 -25.33 18.07 20.52
C GLU A 103 -23.81 17.94 20.36
N SER A 104 -23.37 17.33 19.26
CA SER A 104 -21.94 17.18 18.94
C SER A 104 -21.32 18.42 18.31
N GLY A 105 -22.10 19.47 18.05
CA GLY A 105 -21.63 20.73 17.47
C GLY A 105 -21.42 20.68 15.95
N VAL A 106 -22.03 19.73 15.24
CA VAL A 106 -22.13 19.77 13.78
C VAL A 106 -23.00 20.95 13.34
N TYR A 107 -24.06 21.27 14.09
CA TYR A 107 -24.75 22.53 13.94
C TYR A 107 -24.26 23.51 15.02
N PRO A 108 -23.49 24.56 14.66
CA PRO A 108 -23.07 25.57 15.63
C PRO A 108 -24.29 26.36 16.13
N ARG A 109 -24.19 26.87 17.36
CA ARG A 109 -25.29 27.57 18.04
C ARG A 109 -24.82 28.95 18.52
N PRO A 110 -25.42 30.06 18.03
CA PRO A 110 -26.41 30.11 16.95
C PRO A 110 -25.79 29.75 15.59
N LEU A 111 -26.64 29.33 14.64
CA LEU A 111 -26.25 29.23 13.24
C LEU A 111 -25.85 30.62 12.71
N THR A 112 -24.80 30.63 11.91
CA THR A 112 -24.32 31.81 11.15
C THR A 112 -24.48 31.56 9.66
N GLU A 113 -24.40 32.61 8.85
CA GLU A 113 -24.46 32.48 7.39
C GLU A 113 -23.37 31.53 6.84
N ASP A 114 -22.13 31.65 7.32
CA ASP A 114 -21.03 30.75 6.97
C ASP A 114 -21.31 29.29 7.38
N ALA A 115 -21.91 29.09 8.56
CA ALA A 115 -22.29 27.76 9.01
C ALA A 115 -23.38 27.15 8.13
N VAL A 116 -24.39 27.94 7.73
CA VAL A 116 -25.43 27.49 6.81
C VAL A 116 -24.83 27.06 5.48
N GLN A 117 -23.91 27.84 4.90
CA GLN A 117 -23.23 27.44 3.66
C GLN A 117 -22.42 26.15 3.83
N THR A 118 -21.73 26.00 4.96
CA THR A 118 -20.98 24.78 5.30
C THR A 118 -21.91 23.57 5.38
N LEU A 119 -23.03 23.70 6.11
CA LEU A 119 -24.01 22.63 6.29
C LEU A 119 -24.66 22.22 4.97
N ILE A 120 -25.04 23.19 4.12
CA ILE A 120 -25.52 22.91 2.75
C ILE A 120 -24.47 22.13 1.96
N GLY A 121 -23.20 22.54 2.05
CA GLY A 121 -22.09 21.87 1.38
C GLY A 121 -21.94 20.40 1.73
N PHE A 122 -22.34 19.97 2.93
CA PHE A 122 -22.30 18.56 3.35
C PHE A 122 -23.66 17.85 3.26
N GLY A 123 -24.70 18.51 2.74
CA GLY A 123 -26.06 17.95 2.70
C GLY A 123 -26.75 17.90 4.07
N LEU A 124 -26.25 18.68 5.05
CA LEU A 124 -26.83 18.83 6.38
C LEU A 124 -27.89 19.95 6.43
N LEU A 125 -28.04 20.72 5.36
CA LEU A 125 -29.19 21.58 5.15
C LEU A 125 -29.59 21.53 3.67
N PRO A 126 -30.87 21.68 3.34
CA PRO A 126 -31.30 21.80 1.94
C PRO A 126 -30.65 22.97 1.23
N ALA A 127 -30.32 22.79 -0.05
CA ALA A 127 -29.87 23.89 -0.90
C ALA A 127 -30.96 24.98 -0.97
N GLY A 128 -30.54 26.24 -0.78
CA GLY A 128 -31.45 27.39 -0.69
C GLY A 128 -31.84 27.78 0.75
N SER A 129 -31.39 27.04 1.76
CA SER A 129 -31.51 27.51 3.16
C SER A 129 -30.66 28.77 3.37
N VAL A 130 -31.22 29.78 4.05
CA VAL A 130 -30.56 31.08 4.26
C VAL A 130 -30.90 31.65 5.63
N MET A 131 -29.99 32.41 6.23
CA MET A 131 -30.34 33.19 7.43
C MET A 131 -31.32 34.31 7.03
N ALA A 132 -32.54 34.28 7.58
CA ALA A 132 -33.51 35.34 7.35
C ALA A 132 -33.18 36.60 8.15
N ASP A 133 -32.63 36.41 9.34
CA ASP A 133 -32.09 37.43 10.22
C ASP A 133 -31.03 36.79 11.16
N ARG A 134 -30.68 37.45 12.26
CA ARG A 134 -29.67 36.95 13.21
C ARG A 134 -30.10 35.69 13.96
N ASP A 135 -31.39 35.50 14.15
CA ASP A 135 -31.97 34.50 15.05
C ASP A 135 -32.77 33.43 14.31
N HIS A 136 -33.06 33.61 13.01
CA HIS A 136 -33.88 32.68 12.23
C HIS A 136 -33.21 32.20 10.93
N LEU A 137 -33.21 30.88 10.75
CA LEU A 137 -32.95 30.18 9.49
C LEU A 137 -34.25 30.06 8.69
N ARG A 138 -34.21 30.36 7.40
CA ARG A 138 -35.29 30.06 6.45
C ARG A 138 -34.91 28.86 5.60
N LEU A 139 -35.73 27.82 5.63
CA LEU A 139 -35.63 26.66 4.74
C LEU A 139 -36.24 26.98 3.36
N PRO A 140 -35.94 26.20 2.30
CA PRO A 140 -36.39 26.50 0.93
C PRO A 140 -37.91 26.50 0.72
N ASP A 141 -38.65 25.78 1.57
CA ASP A 141 -40.11 25.74 1.58
C ASP A 141 -40.73 27.00 2.23
N GLY A 142 -39.90 27.90 2.77
CA GLY A 142 -40.30 29.11 3.47
C GLY A 142 -40.41 28.97 4.98
N THR A 143 -40.24 27.77 5.53
CA THR A 143 -40.28 27.50 6.97
C THR A 143 -39.19 28.29 7.70
N LEU A 144 -39.56 28.98 8.78
CA LEU A 144 -38.63 29.70 9.65
C LEU A 144 -38.33 28.88 10.90
N VAL A 145 -37.05 28.71 11.19
CA VAL A 145 -36.51 27.88 12.26
C VAL A 145 -35.59 28.74 13.14
N ASP A 146 -35.68 28.59 14.46
CA ASP A 146 -34.76 29.24 15.40
C ASP A 146 -33.32 28.75 15.17
N ALA A 147 -32.40 29.68 14.96
CA ALA A 147 -30.99 29.42 14.66
C ALA A 147 -30.22 28.77 15.83
N LEU A 148 -30.78 28.77 17.04
CA LEU A 148 -30.23 28.02 18.19
C LEU A 148 -30.59 26.54 18.14
N LEU A 149 -31.53 26.14 17.28
CA LEU A 149 -32.05 24.77 17.16
C LEU A 149 -32.39 24.13 18.52
N PRO A 150 -33.25 24.77 19.35
CA PRO A 150 -33.76 24.15 20.56
C PRO A 150 -34.57 22.89 20.23
N GLU A 151 -34.71 21.99 21.20
CA GLU A 151 -35.57 20.82 21.05
C GLU A 151 -37.02 21.19 20.70
N GLY A 152 -37.69 20.33 19.94
CA GLY A 152 -39.04 20.54 19.41
C GLY A 152 -39.03 21.03 17.97
N ALA A 153 -39.98 21.91 17.63
CA ALA A 153 -40.33 22.24 16.24
C ALA A 153 -39.14 22.68 15.36
N ALA A 154 -38.13 23.33 15.94
CA ALA A 154 -36.93 23.76 15.21
C ALA A 154 -36.10 22.56 14.73
N ARG A 155 -35.80 21.61 15.63
CA ARG A 155 -35.10 20.37 15.26
C ARG A 155 -35.98 19.47 14.40
N ASP A 156 -37.29 19.38 14.67
CA ASP A 156 -38.21 18.57 13.87
C ASP A 156 -38.24 19.00 12.40
N ALA A 157 -38.23 20.32 12.15
CA ALA A 157 -38.20 20.87 10.80
C ALA A 157 -36.89 20.52 10.06
N VAL A 158 -35.74 20.65 10.74
CA VAL A 158 -34.44 20.27 10.15
C VAL A 158 -34.33 18.76 9.96
N ALA A 159 -34.81 17.96 10.93
CA ALA A 159 -34.85 16.50 10.88
C ALA A 159 -35.62 16.00 9.64
N ALA A 160 -36.81 16.54 9.41
CA ALA A 160 -37.61 16.23 8.22
C ALA A 160 -36.89 16.63 6.92
N ALA A 161 -36.12 17.71 6.94
CA ALA A 161 -35.40 18.21 5.77
C ALA A 161 -34.15 17.40 5.43
N ILE A 162 -33.53 16.71 6.40
CA ILE A 162 -32.33 15.89 6.19
C ILE A 162 -32.63 14.38 6.08
N ASP A 163 -33.85 13.95 6.38
CA ASP A 163 -34.19 12.52 6.36
C ASP A 163 -34.03 11.90 4.96
N GLY A 164 -33.26 10.82 4.87
CA GLY A 164 -32.91 10.18 3.60
C GLY A 164 -31.90 10.94 2.74
N VAL A 165 -31.41 12.10 3.19
CA VAL A 165 -30.39 12.88 2.48
C VAL A 165 -29.03 12.23 2.62
N ARG A 166 -28.34 12.04 1.50
CA ARG A 166 -26.96 11.55 1.50
C ARG A 166 -25.98 12.69 1.79
N LEU A 167 -25.03 12.45 2.68
CA LEU A 167 -23.93 13.36 2.95
C LEU A 167 -23.11 13.63 1.67
N ALA A 168 -22.91 14.90 1.37
CA ALA A 168 -22.17 15.37 0.20
C ALA A 168 -20.69 15.64 0.52
N ASN A 169 -19.87 15.81 -0.53
CA ASN A 169 -18.46 16.22 -0.42
C ASN A 169 -17.53 15.29 0.41
N GLY A 170 -17.94 14.05 0.65
CA GLY A 170 -17.08 13.03 1.22
C GLY A 170 -16.07 12.52 0.19
N ARG A 171 -14.78 12.41 0.56
CA ARG A 171 -13.70 11.94 -0.32
C ARG A 171 -13.24 10.54 0.07
N TYR A 172 -13.07 9.63 -0.88
CA TYR A 172 -12.45 8.32 -0.62
C TYR A 172 -10.98 8.27 -1.02
N LEU A 173 -10.53 9.23 -1.85
CA LEU A 173 -9.14 9.30 -2.31
C LEU A 173 -8.68 10.74 -2.46
N HIS A 174 -7.63 11.10 -1.74
CA HIS A 174 -6.84 12.30 -1.96
C HIS A 174 -5.52 11.97 -2.68
N GLY A 175 -5.25 12.64 -3.79
CA GLY A 175 -4.03 12.52 -4.58
C GLY A 175 -3.32 13.87 -4.76
N ALA A 176 -1.99 13.89 -4.83
CA ALA A 176 -1.26 15.12 -5.24
C ALA A 176 -1.02 15.16 -6.76
N PHE A 177 -0.66 14.02 -7.35
CA PHE A 177 -0.62 13.78 -8.79
C PHE A 177 -0.98 12.32 -9.08
N PHE A 178 -1.22 11.97 -10.34
CA PHE A 178 -1.45 10.59 -10.76
C PHE A 178 -0.54 10.22 -11.92
N LEU A 179 -0.07 8.98 -11.90
CA LEU A 179 0.78 8.38 -12.93
C LEU A 179 0.49 6.88 -12.99
N GLY A 180 0.21 6.36 -14.19
CA GLY A 180 -0.14 4.96 -14.35
C GLY A 180 -0.41 4.58 -15.81
N SER A 181 -1.15 3.50 -16.01
CA SER A 181 -1.50 3.00 -17.34
C SER A 181 -2.56 3.84 -18.04
N HIS A 182 -2.78 3.61 -19.34
CA HIS A 182 -3.92 4.16 -20.07
C HIS A 182 -5.27 3.82 -19.42
N ALA A 183 -5.41 2.61 -18.85
CA ALA A 183 -6.62 2.20 -18.15
C ALA A 183 -6.92 3.08 -16.92
N LEU A 184 -5.87 3.49 -16.17
CA LEU A 184 -6.03 4.45 -15.08
C LEU A 184 -6.57 5.79 -15.61
N TYR A 185 -6.00 6.31 -16.69
CA TYR A 185 -6.47 7.57 -17.29
C TYR A 185 -7.91 7.47 -17.82
N ASP A 186 -8.29 6.34 -18.42
CA ASP A 186 -9.66 6.08 -18.88
C ASP A 186 -10.64 6.00 -17.71
N TRP A 187 -10.27 5.32 -16.62
CA TRP A 187 -11.09 5.26 -15.41
C TRP A 187 -11.32 6.65 -14.82
N ILE A 188 -10.27 7.45 -14.66
CA ILE A 188 -10.38 8.82 -14.14
C ILE A 188 -11.29 9.69 -15.03
N ARG A 189 -11.13 9.61 -16.36
CA ARG A 189 -12.01 10.32 -17.31
C ARG A 189 -13.47 9.87 -17.23
N GLY A 190 -13.70 8.61 -16.87
CA GLY A 190 -15.02 8.00 -16.79
C GLY A 190 -15.77 8.27 -15.48
N LEU A 191 -15.12 8.83 -14.45
CA LEU A 191 -15.74 9.09 -13.15
C LEU A 191 -16.92 10.07 -13.29
N LYS A 192 -18.04 9.73 -12.64
CA LYS A 192 -19.27 10.56 -12.60
C LYS A 192 -19.91 10.47 -11.22
N GLY A 193 -20.77 11.44 -10.90
CA GLY A 193 -21.55 11.45 -9.67
C GLY A 193 -20.70 11.27 -8.41
N GLU A 194 -21.11 10.36 -7.53
CA GLU A 194 -20.43 10.11 -6.26
C GLU A 194 -18.95 9.72 -6.41
N ASP A 195 -18.59 9.02 -7.48
CA ASP A 195 -17.21 8.59 -7.68
C ASP A 195 -16.32 9.76 -8.13
N PHE A 196 -16.85 10.64 -8.98
CA PHE A 196 -16.18 11.89 -9.32
C PHE A 196 -15.98 12.78 -8.09
N GLU A 197 -17.00 12.91 -7.25
CA GLU A 197 -16.87 13.64 -5.99
C GLU A 197 -15.91 12.93 -5.00
N GLY A 198 -15.80 11.62 -5.06
CA GLY A 198 -14.95 10.88 -4.12
C GLY A 198 -13.47 10.98 -4.38
N PHE A 199 -13.09 11.30 -5.61
CA PHE A 199 -11.71 11.48 -6.03
C PHE A 199 -11.30 12.96 -6.00
N CYS A 200 -10.33 13.31 -5.16
CA CYS A 200 -9.89 14.68 -4.96
C CYS A 200 -8.39 14.83 -5.23
N MET A 201 -8.05 15.67 -6.21
CA MET A 201 -6.68 16.12 -6.42
C MET A 201 -6.42 17.38 -5.58
N THR A 202 -5.36 17.35 -4.77
CA THR A 202 -5.05 18.41 -3.81
C THR A 202 -3.55 18.71 -3.78
N ARG A 203 -3.16 19.73 -3.02
CA ARG A 203 -1.75 20.10 -2.83
C ARG A 203 -0.97 18.98 -2.14
N VAL A 204 0.28 18.77 -2.53
CA VAL A 204 1.17 17.76 -1.91
C VAL A 204 1.31 17.97 -0.39
N SER A 205 1.27 19.22 0.09
CA SER A 205 1.36 19.48 1.54
C SER A 205 0.14 18.98 2.32
N HIS A 206 -1.05 18.87 1.72
CA HIS A 206 -2.20 18.25 2.39
C HIS A 206 -1.97 16.74 2.60
N ILE A 207 -1.26 16.11 1.68
CA ILE A 207 -0.94 14.68 1.76
C ILE A 207 0.21 14.44 2.75
N ASN A 208 1.29 15.21 2.63
CA ASN A 208 2.56 14.95 3.31
C ASN A 208 2.70 15.62 4.67
N GLU A 209 1.96 16.70 4.94
CA GLU A 209 2.13 17.44 6.18
C GLU A 209 0.91 17.29 7.08
N LEU A 210 1.18 16.82 8.31
CA LEU A 210 0.18 16.78 9.36
C LEU A 210 0.03 18.15 10.05
N TYR A 211 1.16 18.86 10.21
CA TYR A 211 1.24 20.13 10.92
C TYR A 211 1.00 21.29 9.96
N GLY A 212 0.09 22.19 10.34
CA GLY A 212 -0.33 23.30 9.48
C GLY A 212 -1.69 23.90 9.80
N GLY A 213 -2.20 23.72 11.03
CA GLY A 213 -3.45 24.33 11.50
C GLY A 213 -4.72 23.53 11.22
N GLN A 214 -4.60 22.28 10.75
CA GLN A 214 -5.73 21.36 10.54
C GLN A 214 -5.49 19.98 11.18
N GLU A 215 -4.59 19.92 12.16
CA GLU A 215 -4.10 18.68 12.79
C GLU A 215 -5.27 17.83 13.29
N ALA A 216 -6.23 18.44 14.00
CA ALA A 216 -7.37 17.72 14.56
C ALA A 216 -8.23 17.04 13.48
N LEU A 217 -8.51 17.75 12.38
CA LEU A 217 -9.25 17.21 11.24
C LEU A 217 -8.46 16.10 10.56
N GLN A 218 -7.19 16.35 10.24
CA GLN A 218 -6.35 15.40 9.55
C GLN A 218 -6.10 14.12 10.35
N LEU A 219 -5.96 14.22 11.67
CA LEU A 219 -5.91 13.07 12.59
C LEU A 219 -7.21 12.28 12.57
N ALA A 220 -8.36 12.97 12.59
CA ALA A 220 -9.67 12.32 12.52
C ALA A 220 -9.87 11.59 11.18
N GLN A 221 -9.47 12.17 10.05
CA GLN A 221 -9.58 11.52 8.74
C GLN A 221 -8.63 10.30 8.62
N ARG A 222 -7.44 10.39 9.22
CA ARG A 222 -6.38 9.35 9.23
C ARG A 222 -6.52 8.40 10.44
N HIS A 223 -7.74 8.01 10.77
CA HIS A 223 -8.01 6.98 11.77
C HIS A 223 -7.46 5.61 11.33
N GLU A 224 -6.69 4.95 12.19
CA GLU A 224 -6.05 3.65 11.95
C GLU A 224 -5.16 3.61 10.69
N ALA A 225 -4.51 4.74 10.39
CA ALA A 225 -3.73 4.90 9.17
C ALA A 225 -2.51 3.96 9.10
N ARG A 226 -2.24 3.46 7.90
CA ARG A 226 -1.07 2.63 7.57
C ARG A 226 -0.29 3.32 6.46
N PHE A 227 0.97 3.63 6.74
CA PHE A 227 1.83 4.39 5.84
C PHE A 227 2.85 3.44 5.20
N PHE A 228 2.59 3.05 3.94
CA PHE A 228 3.42 2.09 3.23
C PHE A 228 4.46 2.79 2.37
N ASN A 229 5.73 2.42 2.55
CA ASN A 229 6.82 2.87 1.69
C ASN A 229 7.78 1.70 1.39
N THR A 230 8.45 1.76 0.25
CA THR A 230 9.55 0.84 -0.07
C THR A 230 10.90 1.48 0.25
N CYS A 231 11.85 0.69 0.71
CA CYS A 231 13.24 1.11 0.88
C CYS A 231 14.20 0.14 0.16
N MET A 232 15.43 0.60 -0.08
CA MET A 232 16.46 -0.22 -0.71
C MET A 232 17.05 -1.21 0.29
N MET A 233 17.40 -0.72 1.48
CA MET A 233 18.09 -1.48 2.52
C MET A 233 17.61 -1.06 3.91
N HIS A 234 17.88 -1.91 4.88
CA HIS A 234 17.62 -1.66 6.30
C HIS A 234 18.76 -2.16 7.16
N THR A 235 19.08 -1.47 8.23
CA THR A 235 20.02 -1.99 9.24
C THR A 235 19.28 -2.84 10.27
N VAL A 236 19.98 -3.79 10.91
CA VAL A 236 19.43 -4.61 12.01
C VAL A 236 19.03 -3.78 13.23
N LEU A 237 19.58 -2.57 13.38
CA LEU A 237 19.18 -1.61 14.42
C LEU A 237 17.93 -0.81 14.05
N GLY A 238 17.49 -0.86 12.80
CA GLY A 238 16.21 -0.30 12.40
C GLY A 238 16.28 0.97 11.55
N ALA A 239 17.44 1.35 11.03
CA ALA A 239 17.56 2.50 10.11
C ALA A 239 17.31 2.07 8.67
N ALA A 240 16.58 2.87 7.89
CA ALA A 240 16.30 2.58 6.49
C ALA A 240 17.13 3.46 5.54
N VAL A 241 17.41 2.90 4.36
CA VAL A 241 18.14 3.55 3.26
C VAL A 241 17.31 3.46 2.00
N SER A 242 17.06 4.59 1.35
CA SER A 242 16.14 4.69 0.21
C SER A 242 16.65 5.56 -0.93
N ASP A 243 17.72 6.34 -0.75
CA ASP A 243 18.12 7.38 -1.71
C ASP A 243 19.57 7.30 -2.21
N ALA A 244 20.50 6.69 -1.46
CA ALA A 244 21.92 6.73 -1.81
C ALA A 244 22.69 5.42 -1.54
N LEU A 245 23.75 5.22 -2.32
CA LEU A 245 24.74 4.17 -2.13
C LEU A 245 25.86 4.60 -1.16
N GLU A 246 26.59 3.63 -0.59
CA GLU A 246 27.65 3.90 0.40
C GLU A 246 28.79 4.78 -0.14
N ASN A 247 29.04 4.76 -1.45
CA ASN A 247 30.00 5.63 -2.13
C ASN A 247 29.49 7.07 -2.38
N GLY A 248 28.29 7.40 -1.88
CA GLY A 248 27.65 8.70 -2.05
C GLY A 248 26.91 8.92 -3.35
N GLN A 249 26.82 7.89 -4.21
CA GLN A 249 25.98 7.97 -5.40
C GLN A 249 24.50 8.01 -5.02
N VAL A 250 23.82 9.08 -5.43
CA VAL A 250 22.36 9.21 -5.32
C VAL A 250 21.70 8.29 -6.37
N VAL A 251 20.76 7.47 -5.91
CA VAL A 251 19.95 6.56 -6.73
C VAL A 251 18.58 7.16 -7.03
N SER A 252 17.96 7.79 -6.04
CA SER A 252 16.65 8.42 -6.15
C SER A 252 16.49 9.51 -5.10
N GLY A 253 15.54 10.43 -5.29
CA GLY A 253 15.14 11.37 -4.23
C GLY A 253 14.38 10.66 -3.11
N VAL A 254 14.45 11.21 -1.89
CA VAL A 254 13.72 10.69 -0.71
C VAL A 254 12.20 10.83 -0.87
N GLY A 255 11.73 11.88 -1.55
CA GLY A 255 10.31 12.18 -1.68
C GLY A 255 9.63 12.43 -0.33
N GLY A 256 8.33 12.13 -0.22
CA GLY A 256 7.56 12.23 1.01
C GLY A 256 7.82 11.10 2.04
N GLN A 257 8.77 10.19 1.79
CA GLN A 257 8.96 9.01 2.64
C GLN A 257 9.19 9.39 4.11
N TYR A 258 10.08 10.35 4.38
CA TYR A 258 10.33 10.84 5.74
C TYR A 258 9.05 11.40 6.36
N ASN A 259 8.31 12.23 5.63
CA ASN A 259 7.07 12.85 6.09
C ASN A 259 6.04 11.81 6.51
N PHE A 260 5.81 10.77 5.70
CA PHE A 260 4.86 9.70 6.05
C PHE A 260 5.31 8.89 7.26
N VAL A 261 6.61 8.62 7.40
CA VAL A 261 7.14 7.94 8.58
C VAL A 261 6.92 8.81 9.82
N ALA A 262 7.30 10.08 9.79
CA ALA A 262 7.11 10.99 10.92
C ALA A 262 5.62 11.15 11.28
N MET A 263 4.76 11.29 10.26
CA MET A 263 3.30 11.36 10.43
C MET A 263 2.74 10.11 11.09
N ALA A 264 3.21 8.92 10.73
CA ALA A 264 2.76 7.68 11.36
C ALA A 264 3.03 7.62 12.87
N HIS A 265 4.12 8.24 13.34
CA HIS A 265 4.42 8.34 14.76
C HIS A 265 3.56 9.39 15.49
N ALA A 266 3.15 10.44 14.78
CA ALA A 266 2.28 11.49 15.31
C ALA A 266 0.79 11.10 15.35
N VAL A 267 0.34 10.22 14.45
CA VAL A 267 -1.03 9.69 14.46
C VAL A 267 -1.14 8.62 15.56
N PRO A 268 -2.06 8.75 16.55
CA PRO A 268 -2.13 7.84 17.69
C PRO A 268 -2.27 6.35 17.34
N THR A 269 -3.06 6.05 16.31
CA THR A 269 -3.28 4.68 15.79
C THR A 269 -2.48 4.40 14.52
N GLY A 270 -1.57 5.30 14.14
CA GLY A 270 -0.77 5.23 12.93
C GLY A 270 0.35 4.21 13.03
N ARG A 271 0.61 3.50 11.92
CA ARG A 271 1.78 2.62 11.78
C ARG A 271 2.53 2.93 10.49
N SER A 272 3.85 3.06 10.60
CA SER A 272 4.76 3.14 9.45
C SER A 272 5.17 1.73 9.05
N VAL A 273 5.09 1.43 7.75
CA VAL A 273 5.45 0.14 7.17
C VAL A 273 6.48 0.36 6.08
N LEU A 274 7.72 -0.05 6.35
CA LEU A 274 8.80 -0.04 5.36
C LEU A 274 8.99 -1.45 4.79
N MET A 275 9.07 -1.52 3.46
CA MET A 275 9.11 -2.80 2.75
C MET A 275 10.34 -2.89 1.86
N LEU A 276 10.97 -4.06 1.84
CA LEU A 276 12.11 -4.37 1.00
C LEU A 276 12.14 -5.86 0.69
N ARG A 277 12.84 -6.25 -0.38
CA ARG A 277 13.25 -7.64 -0.55
C ARG A 277 14.35 -7.95 0.44
N ALA A 278 14.37 -9.14 1.04
CA ALA A 278 15.43 -9.53 1.99
C ALA A 278 16.81 -9.58 1.31
N THR A 279 16.85 -9.85 0.01
CA THR A 279 18.10 -9.92 -0.78
C THR A 279 18.00 -9.13 -2.10
N ARG A 280 19.16 -8.84 -2.68
CA ARG A 280 19.33 -8.33 -4.05
C ARG A 280 20.46 -9.07 -4.75
N GLU A 281 20.45 -9.05 -6.08
CA GLU A 281 21.62 -9.45 -6.87
C GLU A 281 22.47 -8.21 -7.18
N SER A 282 23.78 -8.31 -6.95
CA SER A 282 24.76 -7.28 -7.30
C SER A 282 26.06 -7.93 -7.73
N GLY A 283 26.55 -7.59 -8.92
CA GLY A 283 27.78 -8.18 -9.46
C GLY A 283 27.70 -9.69 -9.71
N GLY A 284 26.50 -10.24 -9.90
CA GLY A 284 26.27 -11.68 -10.04
C GLY A 284 26.25 -12.46 -8.72
N GLU A 285 26.35 -11.76 -7.58
CA GLU A 285 26.28 -12.36 -6.24
C GLU A 285 25.01 -11.93 -5.53
N VAL A 286 24.45 -12.83 -4.72
CA VAL A 286 23.32 -12.50 -3.86
C VAL A 286 23.83 -11.78 -2.61
N GLN A 287 23.25 -10.63 -2.31
CA GLN A 287 23.59 -9.80 -1.15
C GLN A 287 22.34 -9.56 -0.29
N SER A 288 22.53 -9.47 1.02
CA SER A 288 21.46 -9.08 1.95
C SER A 288 21.11 -7.60 1.78
N ASN A 289 19.82 -7.27 1.85
CA ASN A 289 19.34 -5.89 2.07
C ASN A 289 19.13 -5.57 3.55
N ILE A 290 19.24 -6.56 4.44
CA ILE A 290 19.32 -6.37 5.88
C ILE A 290 20.79 -6.38 6.29
N LEU A 291 21.29 -5.24 6.74
CA LEU A 291 22.71 -4.98 6.96
C LEU A 291 23.02 -4.73 8.43
N TRP A 292 24.27 -4.95 8.84
CA TRP A 292 24.72 -4.52 10.17
C TRP A 292 24.74 -2.99 10.28
N ASN A 293 25.37 -2.33 9.32
CA ASN A 293 25.52 -0.88 9.20
C ASN A 293 25.53 -0.47 7.72
N TYR A 294 25.34 0.83 7.46
CA TYR A 294 25.44 1.40 6.12
C TYR A 294 25.84 2.88 6.20
N GLY A 295 26.54 3.39 5.18
CA GLY A 295 27.06 4.77 5.15
C GLY A 295 26.02 5.88 4.98
N TYR A 296 24.77 5.54 4.66
CA TYR A 296 23.66 6.50 4.48
C TYR A 296 22.46 6.12 5.36
N THR A 297 21.62 7.10 5.65
CA THR A 297 20.40 6.92 6.44
C THR A 297 19.34 7.90 5.98
N THR A 298 18.25 7.37 5.42
CA THR A 298 17.06 8.15 5.05
C THR A 298 16.11 8.26 6.23
N ILE A 299 15.83 7.13 6.89
CA ILE A 299 14.97 7.06 8.07
C ILE A 299 15.81 6.62 9.26
N PRO A 300 16.03 7.49 10.26
CA PRO A 300 16.81 7.13 11.43
C PRO A 300 16.08 6.09 12.27
N ARG A 301 16.85 5.21 12.93
CA ARG A 301 16.31 4.11 13.76
C ARG A 301 15.33 4.53 14.84
N HIS A 302 15.34 5.78 15.28
CA HIS A 302 14.38 6.30 16.27
C HIS A 302 12.94 6.34 15.74
N LEU A 303 12.76 6.35 14.41
CA LEU A 303 11.47 6.30 13.74
C LEU A 303 11.12 4.89 13.23
N ARG A 304 11.84 3.85 13.68
CA ARG A 304 11.55 2.45 13.30
C ARG A 304 10.15 2.04 13.77
N ASP A 305 9.46 1.28 12.92
CA ASP A 305 8.13 0.74 13.22
C ASP A 305 8.01 -0.67 12.61
N LEU A 306 7.19 -0.88 11.57
CA LEU A 306 7.06 -2.17 10.92
C LEU A 306 8.03 -2.27 9.73
N VAL A 307 8.77 -3.37 9.65
CA VAL A 307 9.62 -3.72 8.51
C VAL A 307 9.15 -5.04 7.92
N VAL A 308 8.92 -5.08 6.61
CA VAL A 308 8.38 -6.26 5.92
C VAL A 308 9.34 -6.73 4.82
N THR A 309 9.67 -8.01 4.86
CA THR A 309 10.26 -8.74 3.73
C THR A 309 9.31 -9.84 3.28
N GLU A 310 9.68 -10.57 2.24
CA GLU A 310 8.99 -11.78 1.79
C GLU A 310 8.94 -12.90 2.87
N TYR A 311 9.76 -12.80 3.93
CA TYR A 311 9.82 -13.79 5.02
C TYR A 311 8.95 -13.44 6.23
N GLY A 312 8.39 -12.22 6.28
CA GLY A 312 7.50 -11.82 7.36
C GLY A 312 7.66 -10.36 7.76
N VAL A 313 7.23 -10.06 8.99
CA VAL A 313 7.19 -8.71 9.55
C VAL A 313 7.97 -8.63 10.85
N ALA A 314 8.79 -7.59 10.98
CA ALA A 314 9.45 -7.21 12.22
C ALA A 314 8.75 -5.97 12.81
N ASP A 315 8.19 -6.10 14.01
CA ASP A 315 7.65 -4.98 14.79
C ASP A 315 8.73 -4.41 15.72
N LEU A 316 9.21 -3.20 15.41
CA LEU A 316 10.36 -2.58 16.06
C LEU A 316 9.99 -1.40 16.97
N ARG A 317 8.73 -0.93 16.92
CA ARG A 317 8.32 0.29 17.64
C ARG A 317 8.37 0.06 19.15
N GLY A 318 9.10 0.94 19.86
CA GLY A 318 9.25 0.87 21.31
C GLY A 318 10.11 -0.29 21.83
N GLN A 319 10.78 -1.03 20.94
CA GLN A 319 11.57 -2.21 21.30
C GLN A 319 13.01 -1.83 21.66
N SER A 320 13.69 -2.66 22.45
CA SER A 320 15.13 -2.51 22.71
C SER A 320 15.96 -2.80 21.45
N ASP A 321 17.22 -2.37 21.43
CA ASP A 321 18.13 -2.66 20.30
C ASP A 321 18.29 -4.18 20.07
N GLU A 322 18.45 -4.95 21.14
CA GLU A 322 18.58 -6.40 21.04
C GLU A 322 17.32 -7.04 20.44
N GLU A 323 16.13 -6.64 20.91
CA GLU A 323 14.87 -7.16 20.38
C GLU A 323 14.63 -6.73 18.93
N CYS A 324 15.13 -5.57 18.52
CA CYS A 324 15.11 -5.17 17.11
C CYS A 324 16.03 -6.06 16.27
N ILE A 325 17.24 -6.32 16.74
CA ILE A 325 18.20 -7.21 16.06
C ILE A 325 17.61 -8.60 15.88
N LYS A 326 17.03 -9.19 16.95
CA LYS A 326 16.39 -10.52 16.89
C LYS A 326 15.28 -10.57 15.84
N ARG A 327 14.41 -9.55 15.80
CA ARG A 327 13.30 -9.47 14.83
C ARG A 327 13.77 -9.22 13.40
N MET A 328 14.75 -8.34 13.21
CA MET A 328 15.33 -8.05 11.89
C MET A 328 16.05 -9.27 11.31
N ILE A 329 16.79 -10.03 12.13
CA ILE A 329 17.37 -11.32 11.73
C ILE A 329 16.26 -12.30 11.36
N GLY A 330 15.14 -12.31 12.11
CA GLY A 330 13.98 -13.16 11.84
C GLY A 330 13.26 -12.89 10.51
N ILE A 331 13.50 -11.75 9.87
CA ILE A 331 12.99 -11.42 8.51
C ILE A 331 14.11 -11.33 7.46
N ALA A 332 15.34 -11.67 7.82
CA ALA A 332 16.46 -11.81 6.90
C ALA A 332 16.45 -13.18 6.22
N ASP A 333 17.05 -13.25 5.04
CA ASP A 333 17.31 -14.51 4.34
C ASP A 333 18.29 -15.36 5.14
N ALA A 334 18.00 -16.65 5.26
CA ALA A 334 18.72 -17.60 6.10
C ALA A 334 20.23 -17.62 5.82
N ARG A 335 20.65 -17.37 4.57
CA ARG A 335 22.06 -17.31 4.16
C ARG A 335 22.89 -16.27 4.91
N PHE A 336 22.26 -15.20 5.42
CA PHE A 336 22.96 -14.08 6.05
C PHE A 336 22.69 -13.96 7.56
N GLN A 337 21.79 -14.76 8.12
CA GLN A 337 21.38 -14.63 9.53
C GLN A 337 22.52 -14.87 10.52
N ASP A 338 23.35 -15.89 10.29
CA ASP A 338 24.46 -16.22 11.21
C ASP A 338 25.52 -15.12 11.26
N GLU A 339 25.85 -14.53 10.11
CA GLU A 339 26.78 -13.41 10.04
C GLU A 339 26.24 -12.19 10.80
N LEU A 340 24.96 -11.85 10.61
CA LEU A 340 24.31 -10.75 11.33
C LEU A 340 24.31 -10.98 12.84
N ALA A 341 23.98 -12.20 13.28
CA ALA A 341 24.01 -12.57 14.70
C ALA A 341 25.42 -12.52 15.29
N ALA A 342 26.42 -13.00 14.55
CA ALA A 342 27.82 -12.97 14.97
C ALA A 342 28.32 -11.53 15.15
N ARG A 343 28.04 -10.64 14.19
CA ARG A 343 28.37 -9.21 14.29
C ARG A 343 27.68 -8.55 15.49
N ALA A 344 26.40 -8.87 15.74
CA ALA A 344 25.66 -8.35 16.87
C ALA A 344 26.23 -8.78 18.23
N ARG A 345 26.63 -10.06 18.37
CA ARG A 345 27.32 -10.57 19.57
C ARG A 345 28.68 -9.91 19.77
N SER A 346 29.47 -9.79 18.70
CA SER A 346 30.77 -9.12 18.75
C SER A 346 30.65 -7.65 19.18
N ALA A 347 29.53 -7.00 18.88
CA ALA A 347 29.25 -5.63 19.29
C ALA A 347 28.60 -5.52 20.69
N GLY A 348 28.40 -6.64 21.40
CA GLY A 348 27.73 -6.66 22.71
C GLY A 348 26.24 -6.28 22.67
N LYS A 349 25.59 -6.46 21.51
CA LYS A 349 24.19 -6.04 21.26
C LYS A 349 23.20 -7.21 21.23
N LEU A 350 23.68 -8.44 21.38
CA LEU A 350 22.88 -9.66 21.33
C LEU A 350 23.42 -10.65 22.37
N ASP A 351 22.51 -11.22 23.15
CA ASP A 351 22.84 -12.28 24.11
C ASP A 351 23.57 -13.44 23.41
N THR A 352 24.68 -13.87 23.99
CA THR A 352 25.49 -14.98 23.47
C THR A 352 24.75 -16.32 23.59
N ALA A 353 23.82 -16.45 24.53
CA ALA A 353 22.96 -17.61 24.70
C ALA A 353 21.76 -17.63 23.73
N TRP A 354 21.40 -16.49 23.14
CA TRP A 354 20.30 -16.45 22.17
C TRP A 354 20.69 -17.17 20.89
N SER A 355 19.84 -18.10 20.45
CA SER A 355 19.97 -18.79 19.16
C SER A 355 18.83 -18.39 18.23
N ILE A 356 19.12 -18.38 16.93
CA ILE A 356 18.12 -18.06 15.91
C ILE A 356 17.06 -19.18 15.90
N PRO A 357 15.77 -18.86 16.13
CA PRO A 357 14.70 -19.85 16.09
C PRO A 357 14.63 -20.62 14.76
N GLU A 358 14.39 -21.93 14.85
CA GLU A 358 14.41 -22.85 13.70
C GLU A 358 13.49 -22.42 12.55
N ARG A 359 12.33 -21.83 12.86
CA ARG A 359 11.42 -21.33 11.83
C ARG A 359 12.07 -20.28 10.91
N TYR A 360 12.95 -19.43 11.43
CA TYR A 360 13.61 -18.39 10.65
C TYR A 360 14.74 -18.95 9.80
N ARG A 361 15.29 -20.13 10.17
CA ARG A 361 16.24 -20.87 9.34
C ARG A 361 15.64 -21.32 8.01
N ARG A 362 14.31 -21.34 7.92
CA ARG A 362 13.56 -21.64 6.69
C ARG A 362 13.28 -20.40 5.83
N ASN A 363 13.81 -19.23 6.17
CA ASN A 363 13.69 -18.01 5.37
C ASN A 363 14.53 -18.12 4.08
N THR A 364 14.02 -18.89 3.13
CA THR A 364 14.65 -19.18 1.83
C THR A 364 13.63 -19.03 0.71
N PRO A 365 14.06 -18.65 -0.51
CA PRO A 365 13.16 -18.56 -1.66
C PRO A 365 12.42 -19.87 -1.93
N GLU A 366 13.10 -21.02 -1.76
CA GLU A 366 12.56 -22.35 -1.97
C GLU A 366 11.41 -22.63 -1.00
N HIS A 367 11.56 -22.26 0.26
CA HIS A 367 10.51 -22.44 1.26
C HIS A 367 9.28 -21.59 0.95
N ILE A 368 9.45 -20.35 0.48
CA ILE A 368 8.31 -19.50 0.05
C ILE A 368 7.57 -20.15 -1.13
N VAL A 369 8.32 -20.63 -2.13
CA VAL A 369 7.73 -21.31 -3.30
C VAL A 369 6.94 -22.55 -2.85
N GLN A 370 7.51 -23.35 -1.96
CA GLN A 370 6.85 -24.53 -1.42
C GLN A 370 5.59 -24.15 -0.63
N ALA A 371 5.68 -23.16 0.27
CA ALA A 371 4.57 -22.71 1.12
C ALA A 371 3.39 -22.18 0.30
N LEU A 372 3.66 -21.51 -0.82
CA LEU A 372 2.63 -20.93 -1.70
C LEU A 372 2.21 -21.86 -2.86
N SER A 373 2.81 -23.04 -2.99
CA SER A 373 2.56 -23.96 -4.12
C SER A 373 1.09 -24.36 -4.26
N ALA A 374 0.44 -24.73 -3.15
CA ALA A 374 -0.96 -25.14 -3.13
C ALA A 374 -1.90 -23.97 -3.49
N ALA A 375 -1.58 -22.76 -3.08
CA ALA A 375 -2.34 -21.57 -3.43
C ALA A 375 -2.18 -21.22 -4.92
N LYS A 376 -0.94 -21.30 -5.43
CA LYS A 376 -0.64 -21.09 -6.86
C LYS A 376 -1.30 -22.11 -7.76
N ALA A 377 -1.37 -23.37 -7.35
CA ALA A 377 -2.08 -24.43 -8.08
C ALA A 377 -3.59 -24.15 -8.21
N LYS A 378 -4.16 -23.36 -7.29
CA LYS A 378 -5.56 -22.88 -7.36
C LYS A 378 -5.71 -21.58 -8.15
N GLY A 379 -4.66 -21.10 -8.81
CA GLY A 379 -4.66 -19.85 -9.59
C GLY A 379 -4.43 -18.58 -8.78
N LEU A 380 -4.07 -18.68 -7.49
CA LEU A 380 -3.77 -17.51 -6.66
C LEU A 380 -2.34 -16.99 -6.92
N PHE A 381 -2.13 -15.69 -6.71
CA PHE A 381 -0.84 -15.00 -6.90
C PHE A 381 -0.30 -15.09 -8.33
N PRO A 382 -1.10 -14.69 -9.33
CA PRO A 382 -0.60 -14.57 -10.70
C PRO A 382 0.56 -13.56 -10.77
N LEU A 383 1.41 -13.72 -11.77
CA LEU A 383 2.58 -12.84 -11.96
C LEU A 383 2.15 -11.38 -12.22
N PHE A 384 1.05 -11.20 -12.95
CA PHE A 384 0.48 -9.91 -13.33
C PHE A 384 -1.01 -9.87 -12.91
N PRO A 385 -1.31 -9.61 -11.62
CA PRO A 385 -2.68 -9.69 -11.09
C PRO A 385 -3.65 -8.67 -11.68
N PHE A 386 -3.15 -7.61 -12.31
CA PHE A 386 -3.94 -6.53 -12.91
C PHE A 386 -3.69 -6.40 -14.41
N GLY A 387 -3.24 -7.50 -15.03
CA GLY A 387 -2.83 -7.52 -16.43
C GLY A 387 -1.43 -6.98 -16.67
N ALA A 388 -1.01 -7.06 -17.92
CA ALA A 388 0.23 -6.50 -18.44
C ALA A 388 -0.01 -6.07 -19.89
N ASP A 389 0.76 -5.08 -20.36
CA ASP A 389 0.80 -4.73 -21.79
C ASP A 389 1.52 -5.79 -22.62
N PHE A 390 2.12 -6.80 -21.96
CA PHE A 390 2.75 -7.93 -22.62
C PHE A 390 1.71 -8.88 -23.19
N ASP A 391 1.88 -9.26 -24.45
CA ASP A 391 1.16 -10.42 -24.98
C ASP A 391 1.76 -11.74 -24.44
N ALA A 392 1.07 -12.86 -24.68
CA ALA A 392 1.51 -14.17 -24.20
C ALA A 392 2.90 -14.61 -24.74
N THR A 393 3.33 -14.06 -25.87
CA THR A 393 4.67 -14.28 -26.45
C THR A 393 5.70 -13.49 -25.65
N GLU A 394 5.40 -12.22 -25.36
CA GLU A 394 6.28 -11.32 -24.62
C GLU A 394 6.45 -11.75 -23.17
N GLU A 395 5.41 -12.27 -22.52
CA GLU A 395 5.53 -12.84 -21.16
C GLU A 395 6.53 -14.02 -21.12
N LYS A 396 6.48 -14.91 -22.11
CA LYS A 396 7.45 -16.02 -22.25
C LYS A 396 8.86 -15.48 -22.48
N LEU A 397 8.99 -14.49 -23.36
CA LEU A 397 10.27 -13.84 -23.65
C LEU A 397 10.85 -13.16 -22.42
N VAL A 398 10.06 -12.45 -21.61
CA VAL A 398 10.55 -11.80 -20.38
C VAL A 398 11.15 -12.83 -19.42
N LYS A 399 10.51 -14.00 -19.24
CA LYS A 399 11.05 -15.09 -18.41
C LYS A 399 12.37 -15.63 -18.99
N ALA A 400 12.39 -15.91 -20.28
CA ALA A 400 13.57 -16.41 -20.98
C ALA A 400 14.75 -15.41 -20.93
N LEU A 401 14.49 -14.13 -21.16
CA LEU A 401 15.51 -13.07 -21.13
C LEU A 401 16.06 -12.85 -19.73
N ARG A 402 15.23 -12.94 -18.68
CA ARG A 402 15.71 -12.92 -17.29
C ARG A 402 16.62 -14.11 -17.01
N TRP A 403 16.21 -15.31 -17.42
CA TRP A 403 17.04 -16.51 -17.28
C TRP A 403 18.38 -16.35 -18.01
N LEU A 404 18.37 -15.87 -19.25
CA LEU A 404 19.61 -15.57 -19.99
C LEU A 404 20.48 -14.58 -19.26
N LYS A 405 19.90 -13.47 -18.80
CA LYS A 405 20.63 -12.44 -18.07
C LYS A 405 21.32 -13.02 -16.83
N SER A 406 20.63 -13.83 -16.03
CA SER A 406 21.23 -14.47 -14.85
C SER A 406 22.31 -15.48 -15.21
N ASN A 407 22.16 -16.22 -16.32
CA ASN A 407 23.09 -17.28 -16.74
C ASN A 407 24.22 -16.82 -17.66
N THR A 408 24.29 -15.52 -17.99
CA THR A 408 25.34 -14.96 -18.88
C THR A 408 26.15 -13.83 -18.24
N GLN A 409 25.88 -13.49 -16.98
CA GLN A 409 26.61 -12.45 -16.24
C GLN A 409 28.06 -12.84 -15.90
N GLN A 410 28.30 -14.10 -15.54
CA GLN A 410 29.64 -14.59 -15.18
C GLN A 410 30.31 -15.29 -16.37
N THR A 411 31.63 -15.19 -16.50
CA THR A 411 32.38 -15.71 -17.66
C THR A 411 32.19 -17.22 -17.87
N LEU A 412 32.21 -18.02 -16.78
CA LEU A 412 32.05 -19.47 -16.85
C LEU A 412 30.61 -19.88 -17.20
N SER A 413 29.61 -19.28 -16.55
CA SER A 413 28.20 -19.57 -16.85
C SER A 413 27.81 -19.13 -18.27
N ARG A 414 28.36 -18.01 -18.75
CA ARG A 414 28.21 -17.56 -20.14
C ARG A 414 28.75 -18.58 -21.14
N LEU A 415 29.95 -19.12 -20.90
CA LEU A 415 30.53 -20.15 -21.77
C LEU A 415 29.68 -21.44 -21.76
N GLY A 416 29.27 -21.91 -20.58
CA GLY A 416 28.40 -23.08 -20.46
C GLY A 416 27.05 -22.91 -21.15
N THR A 417 26.45 -21.72 -21.05
CA THR A 417 25.19 -21.37 -21.70
C THR A 417 25.33 -21.32 -23.22
N ILE A 418 26.41 -20.73 -23.74
CA ILE A 418 26.72 -20.71 -25.17
C ILE A 418 26.88 -22.14 -25.71
N LEU A 419 27.66 -22.98 -25.03
CA LEU A 419 27.87 -24.38 -25.42
C LEU A 419 26.55 -25.16 -25.44
N SER A 420 25.72 -24.99 -24.41
CA SER A 420 24.41 -25.62 -24.31
C SER A 420 23.45 -25.15 -25.42
N ALA A 421 23.55 -23.88 -25.82
CA ALA A 421 22.72 -23.31 -26.87
C ALA A 421 23.11 -23.84 -28.25
N LEU A 422 24.37 -24.25 -28.49
CA LEU A 422 24.79 -24.77 -29.79
C LEU A 422 23.98 -26.00 -30.24
N GLY A 423 23.48 -26.80 -29.29
CA GLY A 423 22.61 -27.95 -29.55
C GLY A 423 21.11 -27.61 -29.65
N ALA A 424 20.70 -26.39 -29.30
CA ALA A 424 19.31 -25.97 -29.42
C ALA A 424 18.99 -25.64 -30.88
N SER A 425 17.95 -26.26 -31.43
CA SER A 425 17.37 -25.87 -32.72
C SER A 425 15.94 -25.40 -32.49
N PRO A 426 15.54 -24.24 -33.03
CA PRO A 426 14.18 -23.72 -32.88
C PRO A 426 13.13 -24.71 -33.41
N SER A 427 12.10 -24.93 -32.62
CA SER A 427 10.89 -25.63 -33.05
C SER A 427 9.81 -24.63 -33.48
N SER A 428 8.73 -25.11 -34.11
CA SER A 428 7.57 -24.30 -34.45
C SER A 428 6.94 -23.61 -33.24
N ALA A 429 7.04 -24.21 -32.04
CA ALA A 429 6.52 -23.64 -30.80
C ALA A 429 7.27 -22.38 -30.32
N GLU A 430 8.53 -22.21 -30.74
CA GLU A 430 9.39 -21.08 -30.33
C GLU A 430 9.43 -19.97 -31.40
N GLN A 431 8.89 -20.25 -32.58
CA GLN A 431 9.05 -19.41 -33.76
C GLN A 431 8.38 -18.04 -33.62
N THR A 432 7.22 -17.97 -32.94
CA THR A 432 6.56 -16.71 -32.62
C THR A 432 7.41 -15.83 -31.70
N CYS A 433 8.08 -16.43 -30.71
CA CYS A 433 8.99 -15.72 -29.80
C CYS A 433 10.24 -15.21 -30.53
N LEU A 434 10.80 -16.04 -31.42
CA LEU A 434 11.95 -15.65 -32.25
C LEU A 434 11.59 -14.54 -33.24
N ALA A 435 10.41 -14.60 -33.86
CA ALA A 435 9.94 -13.55 -34.76
C ALA A 435 9.77 -12.22 -34.02
N ARG A 436 9.19 -12.24 -32.81
CA ARG A 436 9.07 -11.05 -31.96
C ARG A 436 10.43 -10.43 -31.60
N MET A 437 11.46 -11.25 -31.43
CA MET A 437 12.84 -10.82 -31.17
C MET A 437 13.66 -10.49 -32.43
N GLY A 438 13.11 -10.71 -33.63
CA GLY A 438 13.80 -10.50 -34.91
C GLY A 438 14.83 -11.57 -35.28
N PHE A 439 14.69 -12.80 -34.76
CA PHE A 439 15.63 -13.91 -34.96
C PHE A 439 14.99 -15.18 -35.56
N ASP A 440 13.82 -15.07 -36.18
CA ASP A 440 13.14 -16.16 -36.88
C ASP A 440 13.84 -16.55 -38.20
N GLN A 441 14.53 -15.61 -38.84
CA GLN A 441 15.34 -15.82 -40.05
C GLN A 441 16.77 -15.27 -39.89
N PRO A 442 17.63 -15.94 -39.12
CA PRO A 442 18.97 -15.43 -38.81
C PRO A 442 19.89 -15.43 -40.05
N ARG A 443 20.39 -14.25 -40.41
CA ARG A 443 21.18 -13.99 -41.63
C ARG A 443 22.67 -14.20 -41.45
N ASN A 444 23.17 -14.12 -40.22
CA ASN A 444 24.59 -14.26 -39.88
C ASN A 444 24.80 -15.20 -38.67
N LEU A 445 26.05 -15.58 -38.42
CA LEU A 445 26.41 -16.51 -37.33
C LEU A 445 26.00 -15.97 -35.95
N HIS A 446 26.02 -14.65 -35.77
CA HIS A 446 25.68 -14.00 -34.51
C HIS A 446 24.17 -14.09 -34.22
N GLU A 447 23.33 -13.79 -35.21
CA GLU A 447 21.87 -13.96 -35.12
C GLU A 447 21.48 -15.43 -34.92
N ARG A 448 22.20 -16.38 -35.56
CA ARG A 448 22.00 -17.81 -35.32
C ARG A 448 22.29 -18.18 -33.87
N LEU A 449 23.36 -17.64 -33.29
CA LEU A 449 23.68 -17.85 -31.89
C LEU A 449 22.61 -17.25 -30.96
N TYR A 450 22.10 -16.05 -31.25
CA TYR A 450 21.01 -15.46 -30.46
C TYR A 450 19.70 -16.23 -30.57
N ALA A 451 19.31 -16.68 -31.75
CA ALA A 451 18.13 -17.53 -31.93
C ALA A 451 18.24 -18.79 -31.06
N ARG A 452 19.42 -19.41 -31.03
CA ARG A 452 19.71 -20.58 -30.21
C ARG A 452 19.70 -20.30 -28.71
N LEU A 453 20.28 -19.18 -28.28
CA LEU A 453 20.28 -18.76 -26.88
C LEU A 453 18.85 -18.49 -26.38
N ILE A 454 18.04 -17.79 -27.17
CA ILE A 454 16.62 -17.53 -26.84
C ILE A 454 15.84 -18.84 -26.79
N THR A 455 16.07 -19.75 -27.73
CA THR A 455 15.44 -21.09 -27.74
C THR A 455 15.78 -21.87 -26.47
N LEU A 456 17.06 -21.95 -26.10
CA LEU A 456 17.49 -22.60 -24.86
C LEU A 456 16.80 -21.99 -23.64
N ALA A 457 16.75 -20.67 -23.59
CA ALA A 457 16.17 -19.93 -22.48
C ALA A 457 14.65 -20.10 -22.34
N LEU A 458 13.94 -20.13 -23.47
CA LEU A 458 12.50 -20.42 -23.49
C LEU A 458 12.21 -21.80 -22.91
N ARG A 459 13.01 -22.80 -23.25
CA ARG A 459 12.88 -24.17 -22.69
C ARG A 459 13.17 -24.19 -21.19
N ARG A 460 14.28 -23.57 -20.76
CA ARG A 460 14.71 -23.55 -19.36
C ARG A 460 13.84 -22.72 -18.43
N SER A 461 13.11 -21.76 -18.97
CA SER A 461 12.20 -20.89 -18.20
C SER A 461 10.74 -21.35 -18.22
N ALA A 462 10.45 -22.42 -18.98
CA ALA A 462 9.15 -23.09 -19.00
C ALA A 462 9.06 -24.27 -18.01
N GLU A 463 10.21 -24.82 -17.62
CA GLU A 463 10.41 -25.71 -16.45
C GLU A 463 10.27 -24.91 -15.15
#